data_AF-A0A259C7L2-F1
#
_entry.id   AF-A0A259C7L2-F1
#
_cell.length_a   1.000
_cell.length_b   1.000
_cell.length_c   1.000
_cell.angle_alpha   90.00
_cell.angle_beta   90.00
_cell.angle_gamma   90.00
#
_symmetry.space_group_name_H-M   'P 1'
#
loop_
_entity.id
_entity.type
_entity.pdbx_description
1 polymer ?
#
loop_
_entity_poly.entity_id
_entity_poly.type
_entity_poly.pdbx_seq_one_letter_code
_entity_poly.pdbx_strand_id
1 'polypeptide(L)'
;MHLLPQKSFALPLAALVLALSVGARGGDGPDRWWAPGEGRVLPAVLDYDNANGTLRTLTVGGPLKTAGHPFFEPLGKDGRACVTCHQPSDAMSLSVDSVRRQWDRTNGKDPLFAAYDGSNCPTLPQDKRDSHSLLLDRGLIRIERPWPAKSFNGNPVKPDFTIEVVRDPNGCNSGPAYGPEAGKISVYRRPRPVANMKYLLAVGFPFDPKQGYALPLDPEDGKPQSGNLMADNRAGSLRIQMEDAATTHLQMLKALSPAERKQLQDFELRVYTAMQVSKTGGAVDSGGAVAGPARLRDSEPGALGSIGEPVWSEFKGWERIPADEAAKLTPEQLAMRQSIARGARVFREKMFLITDSAGINSRVGFG
;
A
#
# COMPACT_ATOMS: atom_id res chain seq x y z
N MET A 1 27.51 -52.32 55.97
CA MET A 1 28.69 -52.07 55.11
C MET A 1 28.40 -52.70 53.77
N HIS A 2 28.29 -52.03 52.63
CA HIS A 2 28.48 -50.65 52.24
C HIS A 2 27.38 -50.28 51.23
N LEU A 3 26.83 -49.08 51.36
CA LEU A 3 26.00 -48.40 50.36
C LEU A 3 26.91 -47.93 49.22
N LEU A 4 26.55 -48.21 47.98
CA LEU A 4 27.10 -47.56 46.79
C LEU A 4 25.95 -46.97 45.96
N PRO A 5 26.14 -45.79 45.33
CA PRO A 5 25.07 -44.86 45.01
C PRO A 5 24.48 -45.07 43.60
N GLN A 6 23.19 -44.79 43.47
CA GLN A 6 22.47 -44.70 42.19
C GLN A 6 23.02 -43.54 41.36
N LYS A 7 23.50 -43.85 40.14
CA LYS A 7 23.80 -42.86 39.10
C LYS A 7 22.55 -42.63 38.27
N SER A 8 21.92 -41.46 38.44
CA SER A 8 20.85 -40.97 37.58
C SER A 8 21.44 -40.48 36.26
N PHE A 9 21.12 -41.16 35.15
CA PHE A 9 21.37 -40.64 33.81
C PHE A 9 20.24 -39.68 33.42
N ALA A 10 20.56 -38.39 33.31
CA ALA A 10 19.66 -37.41 32.72
C ALA A 10 19.67 -37.57 31.20
N LEU A 11 18.55 -38.00 30.61
CA LEU A 11 18.30 -37.88 29.17
C LEU A 11 17.97 -36.41 28.83
N PRO A 12 18.58 -35.79 27.80
CA PRO A 12 18.14 -34.49 27.34
C PRO A 12 16.82 -34.64 26.58
N LEU A 13 15.78 -33.94 27.04
CA LEU A 13 14.53 -33.75 26.31
C LEU A 13 14.84 -32.94 25.04
N ALA A 14 14.89 -33.61 23.89
CA ALA A 14 14.85 -32.94 22.60
C ALA A 14 13.43 -32.40 22.40
N ALA A 15 13.26 -31.09 22.52
CA ALA A 15 12.00 -30.41 22.21
C ALA A 15 11.77 -30.45 20.68
N LEU A 16 10.97 -31.42 20.23
CA LEU A 16 10.48 -31.49 18.87
C LEU A 16 9.40 -30.41 18.69
N VAL A 17 9.77 -29.26 18.11
CA VAL A 17 8.81 -28.23 17.69
C VAL A 17 8.09 -28.74 16.44
N LEU A 18 6.96 -29.42 16.63
CA LEU A 18 6.03 -29.72 15.55
C LEU A 18 5.33 -28.42 15.14
N ALA A 19 5.71 -27.87 13.99
CA ALA A 19 4.91 -26.86 13.31
C ALA A 19 3.64 -27.53 12.75
N LEU A 20 2.56 -27.51 13.51
CA LEU A 20 1.23 -27.92 13.07
C LEU A 20 0.68 -26.88 12.09
N SER A 21 0.76 -27.17 10.80
CA SER A 21 -0.02 -26.51 9.77
C SER A 21 -1.47 -26.97 9.86
N VAL A 22 -2.28 -26.28 10.65
CA VAL A 22 -3.73 -26.47 10.66
C VAL A 22 -4.30 -25.88 9.37
N GLY A 23 -4.58 -26.74 8.40
CA GLY A 23 -5.43 -26.41 7.26
C GLY A 23 -6.89 -26.32 7.73
N ALA A 24 -7.34 -25.12 8.09
CA ALA A 24 -8.75 -24.86 8.35
C ALA A 24 -9.49 -24.57 7.04
N ARG A 25 -10.25 -25.55 6.54
CA ARG A 25 -11.31 -25.31 5.57
C ARG A 25 -12.57 -24.84 6.33
N GLY A 26 -12.96 -23.58 6.12
CA GLY A 26 -14.29 -23.05 6.44
C GLY A 26 -14.57 -22.72 7.91
N GLY A 27 -14.38 -21.45 8.30
CA GLY A 27 -14.81 -20.90 9.59
C GLY A 27 -14.14 -19.54 9.85
N ASP A 28 -14.92 -18.46 9.69
CA ASP A 28 -14.65 -17.04 9.95
C ASP A 28 -13.19 -16.62 10.15
N GLY A 29 -12.53 -16.28 9.04
CA GLY A 29 -11.36 -15.41 9.10
C GLY A 29 -11.71 -14.06 9.75
N PRO A 30 -10.71 -13.30 10.24
CA PRO A 30 -10.97 -12.01 10.89
C PRO A 30 -11.81 -11.10 9.98
N ASP A 31 -12.73 -10.31 10.55
CA ASP A 31 -13.51 -9.35 9.75
C ASP A 31 -12.52 -8.52 8.91
N ARG A 32 -12.73 -8.58 7.61
CA ARG A 32 -11.84 -7.97 6.61
C ARG A 32 -11.93 -6.45 6.66
N TRP A 33 -13.06 -5.92 7.10
CA TRP A 33 -13.27 -4.49 7.24
C TRP A 33 -12.91 -4.02 8.64
N TRP A 34 -12.03 -3.04 8.71
CA TRP A 34 -11.71 -2.28 9.92
C TRP A 34 -12.55 -1.01 9.92
N ALA A 35 -13.51 -0.91 10.85
CA ALA A 35 -14.34 0.29 10.96
C ALA A 35 -13.60 1.41 11.71
N PRO A 36 -13.85 2.70 11.38
CA PRO A 36 -13.35 3.82 12.17
C PRO A 36 -13.71 3.68 13.65
N GLY A 37 -12.73 3.80 14.54
CA GLY A 37 -12.91 3.75 15.99
C GLY A 37 -13.24 2.36 16.57
N GLU A 38 -13.16 1.28 15.79
CA GLU A 38 -13.50 -0.09 16.26
C GLU A 38 -12.61 -0.55 17.42
N GLY A 39 -11.36 -0.07 17.48
CA GLY A 39 -10.46 -0.25 18.62
C GLY A 39 -9.84 -1.65 18.77
N ARG A 40 -10.02 -2.57 17.81
CA ARG A 40 -9.40 -3.91 17.85
C ARG A 40 -7.87 -3.84 17.68
N VAL A 41 -7.13 -4.79 18.25
CA VAL A 41 -5.66 -4.80 18.14
C VAL A 41 -5.24 -5.26 16.74
N LEU A 42 -4.36 -4.48 16.07
CA LEU A 42 -3.72 -4.90 14.83
C LEU A 42 -2.54 -5.82 15.18
N PRO A 43 -2.56 -7.11 14.82
CA PRO A 43 -1.48 -8.02 15.15
C PRO A 43 -0.20 -7.70 14.37
N ALA A 44 0.94 -8.22 14.85
CA ALA A 44 2.23 -8.07 14.17
C ALA A 44 2.28 -8.77 12.81
N VAL A 45 1.48 -9.83 12.64
CA VAL A 45 1.27 -10.56 11.39
C VAL A 45 -0.23 -10.70 11.20
N LEU A 46 -0.74 -10.22 10.07
CA LEU A 46 -2.15 -10.31 9.71
C LEU A 46 -2.28 -10.86 8.30
N ASP A 47 -2.90 -12.03 8.17
CA ASP A 47 -3.09 -12.73 6.91
C ASP A 47 -4.55 -12.66 6.45
N TYR A 48 -4.74 -12.40 5.16
CA TYR A 48 -6.04 -12.42 4.50
C TYR A 48 -5.98 -13.22 3.21
N ASP A 49 -6.78 -14.27 3.13
CA ASP A 49 -6.95 -15.01 1.89
C ASP A 49 -7.76 -14.19 0.88
N ASN A 50 -7.44 -14.36 -0.39
CA ASN A 50 -8.17 -13.80 -1.52
C ASN A 50 -8.08 -14.76 -2.72
N ALA A 51 -8.65 -14.37 -3.87
CA ALA A 51 -8.69 -15.21 -5.05
C ALA A 51 -7.31 -15.65 -5.58
N ASN A 52 -6.24 -14.92 -5.23
CA ASN A 52 -4.87 -15.13 -5.70
C ASN A 52 -3.97 -15.84 -4.68
N GLY A 53 -4.45 -16.08 -3.45
CA GLY A 53 -3.68 -16.70 -2.37
C GLY A 53 -3.82 -15.90 -1.07
N THR A 54 -2.74 -15.77 -0.30
CA THR A 54 -2.75 -15.09 1.00
C THR A 54 -1.94 -13.79 0.91
N LEU A 55 -2.62 -12.67 1.14
CA LEU A 55 -2.00 -11.38 1.43
C LEU A 55 -1.56 -11.36 2.89
N ARG A 56 -0.35 -10.89 3.17
CA ARG A 56 0.13 -10.66 4.52
C ARG A 56 0.48 -9.19 4.74
N THR A 57 0.05 -8.68 5.88
CA THR A 57 0.45 -7.39 6.45
C THR A 57 1.31 -7.64 7.68
N LEU A 58 2.53 -7.11 7.68
CA LEU A 58 3.45 -7.12 8.81
C LEU A 58 3.49 -5.75 9.46
N THR A 59 3.40 -5.73 10.78
CA THR A 59 3.57 -4.53 11.61
C THR A 59 4.83 -4.66 12.45
N VAL A 60 5.85 -3.87 12.15
CA VAL A 60 7.13 -3.88 12.88
C VAL A 60 6.95 -3.23 14.26
N GLY A 61 7.54 -3.86 15.28
CA GLY A 61 7.43 -3.41 16.68
C GLY A 61 6.36 -4.13 17.49
N GLY A 62 5.69 -5.13 16.91
CA GLY A 62 4.70 -5.96 17.60
C GLY A 62 3.25 -5.54 17.32
N PRO A 63 2.27 -6.16 18.00
CA PRO A 63 0.86 -5.77 17.89
C PRO A 63 0.65 -4.30 18.25
N LEU A 64 -0.20 -3.61 17.49
CA LEU A 64 -0.55 -2.21 17.69
C LEU A 64 -1.96 -2.08 18.28
N LYS A 65 -2.07 -1.39 19.41
CA LYS A 65 -3.36 -0.95 19.94
C LYS A 65 -3.90 0.17 19.05
N THR A 66 -5.04 -0.06 18.40
CA THR A 66 -5.63 0.91 17.47
C THR A 66 -6.57 1.90 18.17
N ALA A 67 -7.15 1.53 19.31
CA ALA A 67 -8.00 2.42 20.10
C ALA A 67 -7.20 3.67 20.54
N GLY A 68 -7.66 4.84 20.10
CA GLY A 68 -7.02 6.14 20.32
C GLY A 68 -5.87 6.44 19.36
N HIS A 69 -5.59 5.58 18.38
CA HIS A 69 -4.53 5.81 17.39
C HIS A 69 -5.09 6.61 16.19
N PRO A 70 -4.50 7.74 15.78
CA PRO A 70 -5.08 8.66 14.81
C PRO A 70 -5.37 8.04 13.43
N PHE A 71 -4.63 7.00 13.05
CA PHE A 71 -4.90 6.27 11.80
C PHE A 71 -6.28 5.56 11.78
N PHE A 72 -6.76 5.14 12.95
CA PHE A 72 -7.97 4.32 13.11
C PHE A 72 -9.14 5.11 13.67
N GLU A 73 -8.91 6.29 14.25
CA GLU A 73 -9.95 7.12 14.85
C GLU A 73 -10.61 8.06 13.82
N PRO A 74 -11.92 8.32 13.95
CA PRO A 74 -12.60 9.30 13.12
C PRO A 74 -12.21 10.72 13.53
N LEU A 75 -11.14 11.25 12.93
CA LEU A 75 -10.57 12.54 13.30
C LEU A 75 -11.38 13.76 12.82
N GLY A 76 -12.33 13.56 11.92
CA GLY A 76 -13.18 14.60 11.37
C GLY A 76 -14.67 14.27 11.41
N LYS A 77 -15.48 15.23 10.96
CA LYS A 77 -16.94 15.20 11.13
C LYS A 77 -17.67 14.21 10.21
N ASP A 78 -16.99 13.73 9.17
CA ASP A 78 -17.56 12.77 8.21
C ASP A 78 -17.56 11.34 8.73
N GLY A 79 -16.98 11.10 9.92
CA GLY A 79 -16.90 9.79 10.56
C GLY A 79 -15.85 8.87 9.95
N ARG A 80 -15.01 9.35 9.03
CA ARG A 80 -13.92 8.57 8.43
C ARG A 80 -12.65 8.62 9.26
N ALA A 81 -11.92 7.53 9.18
CA ALA A 81 -10.53 7.43 9.62
C ALA A 81 -9.63 7.10 8.42
N CYS A 82 -8.31 7.20 8.56
CA CYS A 82 -7.39 6.78 7.50
C CYS A 82 -7.66 5.33 7.08
N VAL A 83 -7.97 4.45 8.05
CA VAL A 83 -8.28 3.04 7.79
C VAL A 83 -9.50 2.83 6.88
N THR A 84 -10.45 3.78 6.80
CA THR A 84 -11.61 3.69 5.89
C THR A 84 -11.20 3.40 4.45
N CYS A 85 -10.09 3.98 3.99
CA CYS A 85 -9.55 3.82 2.63
C CYS A 85 -8.25 3.00 2.57
N HIS A 86 -7.68 2.67 3.73
CA HIS A 86 -6.41 1.96 3.87
C HIS A 86 -6.61 0.68 4.67
N GLN A 87 -7.43 -0.22 4.10
CA GLN A 87 -7.83 -1.48 4.73
C GLN A 87 -6.65 -2.48 4.72
N PRO A 88 -6.30 -3.07 5.87
CA PRO A 88 -5.28 -4.12 5.96
C PRO A 88 -5.54 -5.32 5.05
N SER A 89 -6.81 -5.67 4.81
CA SER A 89 -7.22 -6.78 3.92
C SER A 89 -7.03 -6.50 2.43
N ASP A 90 -6.80 -5.23 2.08
CA ASP A 90 -6.54 -4.74 0.73
C ASP A 90 -5.13 -4.13 0.63
N ALA A 91 -4.18 -4.69 1.38
CA ALA A 91 -2.77 -4.29 1.39
C ALA A 91 -2.54 -2.83 1.80
N MET A 92 -3.32 -2.36 2.78
CA MET A 92 -3.36 -0.95 3.23
C MET A 92 -3.85 0.02 2.14
N SER A 93 -4.69 -0.47 1.22
CA SER A 93 -5.39 0.29 0.19
C SER A 93 -6.89 -0.06 0.26
N LEU A 94 -7.60 0.04 -0.87
CA LEU A 94 -9.02 -0.24 -0.97
C LEU A 94 -9.31 -1.02 -2.25
N SER A 95 -9.88 -2.23 -2.11
CA SER A 95 -10.29 -3.04 -3.27
C SER A 95 -11.76 -2.83 -3.60
N VAL A 96 -12.09 -2.92 -4.90
CA VAL A 96 -13.48 -2.84 -5.38
C VAL A 96 -14.38 -3.89 -4.71
N ASP A 97 -13.82 -5.06 -4.43
CA ASP A 97 -14.51 -6.16 -3.77
C ASP A 97 -14.89 -5.81 -2.31
N SER A 98 -13.97 -5.22 -1.54
CA SER A 98 -14.26 -4.70 -0.19
C SER A 98 -15.26 -3.54 -0.21
N VAL A 99 -15.15 -2.63 -1.18
CA VAL A 99 -16.11 -1.52 -1.35
C VAL A 99 -17.53 -2.07 -1.56
N ARG A 100 -17.70 -3.02 -2.49
CA ARG A 100 -19.03 -3.60 -2.79
C ARG A 100 -19.62 -4.32 -1.58
N ARG A 101 -18.81 -5.15 -0.89
CA ARG A 101 -19.25 -5.77 0.37
C ARG A 101 -19.69 -4.74 1.40
N GLN A 102 -18.94 -3.65 1.55
CA GLN A 102 -19.27 -2.62 2.52
C GLN A 102 -20.53 -1.86 2.15
N TRP A 103 -20.76 -1.63 0.85
CA TRP A 103 -22.01 -1.07 0.34
C TRP A 103 -23.19 -1.97 0.71
N ASP A 104 -23.10 -3.26 0.38
CA ASP A 104 -24.18 -4.22 0.64
C ASP A 104 -24.44 -4.37 2.15
N ARG A 105 -23.38 -4.40 2.97
CA ARG A 105 -23.46 -4.53 4.43
C ARG A 105 -24.13 -3.32 5.09
N THR A 106 -23.89 -2.12 4.58
CA THR A 106 -24.34 -0.86 5.20
C THR A 106 -25.50 -0.20 4.46
N ASN A 107 -25.92 -0.77 3.33
CA ASN A 107 -26.82 -0.14 2.38
C ASN A 107 -26.36 1.29 2.00
N GLY A 108 -25.07 1.42 1.68
CA GLY A 108 -24.44 2.70 1.32
C GLY A 108 -24.26 3.71 2.47
N LYS A 109 -24.47 3.31 3.74
CA LYS A 109 -24.39 4.22 4.89
C LYS A 109 -23.01 4.32 5.55
N ASP A 110 -22.06 3.48 5.16
CA ASP A 110 -20.68 3.61 5.64
C ASP A 110 -20.10 4.99 5.28
N PRO A 111 -19.30 5.63 6.16
CA PRO A 111 -18.59 6.88 5.85
C PRO A 111 -17.81 6.86 4.54
N LEU A 112 -17.33 5.70 4.07
CA LEU A 112 -16.72 5.53 2.76
C LEU A 112 -17.57 6.10 1.62
N PHE A 113 -18.90 6.03 1.69
CA PHE A 113 -19.82 6.46 0.64
C PHE A 113 -20.29 7.92 0.81
N ALA A 114 -19.68 8.69 1.71
CA ALA A 114 -20.04 10.09 1.91
C ALA A 114 -20.02 10.87 0.58
N ALA A 115 -21.06 11.69 0.37
CA ALA A 115 -21.27 12.45 -0.87
C ALA A 115 -20.05 13.28 -1.28
N TYR A 116 -19.32 13.79 -0.29
CA TYR A 116 -18.18 14.66 -0.47
C TYR A 116 -17.13 14.12 -1.44
N ASP A 117 -16.68 12.88 -1.30
CA ASP A 117 -15.64 12.29 -2.17
C ASP A 117 -15.84 10.79 -2.45
N GLY A 118 -16.78 10.14 -1.75
CA GLY A 118 -17.18 8.74 -1.95
C GLY A 118 -18.28 8.54 -3.00
N SER A 119 -18.83 9.63 -3.55
CA SER A 119 -19.78 9.63 -4.66
C SER A 119 -19.13 10.13 -5.95
N ASN A 120 -19.75 9.80 -7.09
CA ASN A 120 -19.31 10.29 -8.40
C ASN A 120 -19.39 11.82 -8.47
N CYS A 121 -20.45 12.40 -7.90
CA CYS A 121 -20.67 13.83 -7.74
C CYS A 121 -21.62 14.08 -6.55
N PRO A 122 -21.35 15.08 -5.68
CA PRO A 122 -22.24 15.39 -4.56
C PRO A 122 -23.66 15.82 -4.95
N THR A 123 -23.91 16.21 -6.21
CA THR A 123 -25.23 16.61 -6.70
C THR A 123 -26.14 15.44 -7.05
N LEU A 124 -25.62 14.21 -7.10
CA LEU A 124 -26.39 13.02 -7.45
C LEU A 124 -27.23 12.50 -6.26
N PRO A 125 -28.25 11.67 -6.51
CA PRO A 125 -29.01 11.02 -5.42
C PRO A 125 -28.14 10.02 -4.64
N GLN A 126 -27.77 10.38 -3.41
CA GLN A 126 -26.76 9.65 -2.62
C GLN A 126 -27.26 8.30 -2.07
N ASP A 127 -28.56 8.02 -2.13
CA ASP A 127 -29.14 6.71 -1.80
C ASP A 127 -28.98 5.69 -2.94
N LYS A 128 -28.58 6.13 -4.13
CA LYS A 128 -28.50 5.29 -5.33
C LYS A 128 -27.10 4.75 -5.55
N ARG A 129 -27.00 3.44 -5.70
CA ARG A 129 -25.76 2.73 -6.06
C ARG A 129 -25.06 3.34 -7.28
N ASP A 130 -25.82 3.75 -8.30
CA ASP A 130 -25.28 4.32 -9.54
C ASP A 130 -24.52 5.64 -9.32
N SER A 131 -24.90 6.40 -8.29
CA SER A 131 -24.20 7.63 -7.86
C SER A 131 -22.82 7.36 -7.27
N HIS A 132 -22.46 6.09 -7.03
CA HIS A 132 -21.17 5.66 -6.49
C HIS A 132 -20.43 4.70 -7.42
N SER A 133 -20.84 4.57 -8.68
CA SER A 133 -20.28 3.59 -9.62
C SER A 133 -18.76 3.75 -9.87
N LEU A 134 -18.19 4.96 -9.77
CA LEU A 134 -16.73 5.14 -9.87
C LEU A 134 -15.99 4.48 -8.70
N LEU A 135 -16.54 4.55 -7.49
CA LEU A 135 -15.99 3.88 -6.34
C LEU A 135 -16.30 2.38 -6.38
N LEU A 136 -17.55 2.01 -6.63
CA LEU A 136 -18.04 0.64 -6.60
C LEU A 136 -17.54 -0.25 -7.75
N ASP A 137 -17.14 0.31 -8.88
CA ASP A 137 -16.68 -0.49 -10.03
C ASP A 137 -15.22 -0.26 -10.37
N ARG A 138 -14.65 0.86 -9.93
CA ARG A 138 -13.26 1.24 -10.27
C ARG A 138 -12.40 1.57 -9.06
N GLY A 139 -12.95 1.63 -7.84
CA GLY A 139 -12.21 1.96 -6.62
C GLY A 139 -11.73 3.42 -6.59
N LEU A 140 -12.37 4.30 -7.35
CA LEU A 140 -11.95 5.69 -7.50
C LEU A 140 -12.68 6.59 -6.50
N ILE A 141 -11.89 7.32 -5.71
CA ILE A 141 -12.33 8.42 -4.85
C ILE A 141 -12.28 9.72 -5.66
N ARG A 142 -13.33 10.53 -5.55
CA ARG A 142 -13.42 11.85 -6.17
C ARG A 142 -12.57 12.84 -5.38
N ILE A 143 -11.79 13.67 -6.06
CA ILE A 143 -10.99 14.71 -5.43
C ILE A 143 -11.28 16.02 -6.12
N GLU A 144 -11.89 16.93 -5.38
CA GLU A 144 -12.06 18.30 -5.81
C GLU A 144 -10.77 19.06 -5.64
N ARG A 145 -10.33 19.73 -6.70
CA ARG A 145 -9.19 20.65 -6.68
C ARG A 145 -9.65 22.03 -7.14
N PRO A 146 -9.06 23.11 -6.63
CA PRO A 146 -9.29 24.44 -7.18
C PRO A 146 -8.82 24.48 -8.64
N TRP A 147 -9.61 25.11 -9.51
CA TRP A 147 -9.25 25.38 -10.90
C TRP A 147 -9.58 26.84 -11.25
N PRO A 148 -8.63 27.65 -11.76
CA PRO A 148 -7.20 27.38 -11.89
C PRO A 148 -6.52 26.96 -10.59
N ALA A 149 -5.40 26.25 -10.72
CA ALA A 149 -4.59 25.86 -9.57
C ALA A 149 -4.13 27.10 -8.77
N LYS A 150 -3.92 26.89 -7.47
CA LYS A 150 -3.31 27.89 -6.58
C LYS A 150 -1.95 27.38 -6.13
N SER A 151 -1.00 28.27 -5.91
CA SER A 151 0.28 27.93 -5.29
C SER A 151 0.07 27.53 -3.82
N PHE A 152 1.12 27.01 -3.18
CA PHE A 152 1.08 26.57 -1.78
C PHE A 152 0.68 27.68 -0.79
N ASN A 153 0.90 28.95 -1.14
CA ASN A 153 0.51 30.13 -0.36
C ASN A 153 -0.83 30.75 -0.79
N GLY A 154 -1.59 30.08 -1.66
CA GLY A 154 -2.91 30.51 -2.09
C GLY A 154 -2.94 31.52 -3.24
N ASN A 155 -1.77 31.96 -3.74
CA ASN A 155 -1.73 32.87 -4.88
C ASN A 155 -2.26 32.18 -6.15
N PRO A 156 -2.98 32.91 -7.03
CA PRO A 156 -3.44 32.37 -8.30
C PRO A 156 -2.25 31.96 -9.19
N VAL A 157 -2.36 30.79 -9.82
CA VAL A 157 -1.46 30.39 -10.91
C VAL A 157 -2.20 30.62 -12.23
N LYS A 158 -1.59 31.37 -13.15
CA LYS A 158 -2.13 31.54 -14.51
C LYS A 158 -1.81 30.27 -15.32
N PRO A 159 -2.80 29.47 -15.74
CA PRO A 159 -2.56 28.32 -16.59
C PRO A 159 -2.03 28.75 -17.96
N ASP A 160 -1.13 27.96 -18.53
CA ASP A 160 -0.67 28.03 -19.92
C ASP A 160 -1.53 27.18 -20.88
N PHE A 161 -2.57 26.54 -20.35
CA PHE A 161 -3.56 25.76 -21.10
C PHE A 161 -4.99 26.04 -20.60
N THR A 162 -5.98 25.68 -21.43
CA THR A 162 -7.40 25.69 -21.06
C THR A 162 -7.93 24.26 -20.91
N ILE A 163 -9.00 24.10 -20.14
CA ILE A 163 -9.70 22.81 -20.00
C ILE A 163 -11.10 22.96 -20.59
N GLU A 164 -11.48 22.00 -21.44
CA GLU A 164 -12.82 21.85 -21.99
C GLU A 164 -13.42 20.50 -21.54
N VAL A 165 -14.70 20.49 -21.19
CA VAL A 165 -15.40 19.26 -20.79
C VAL A 165 -16.02 18.60 -22.02
N VAL A 166 -15.34 17.60 -22.57
CA VAL A 166 -15.82 16.86 -23.75
C VAL A 166 -16.92 15.85 -23.39
N ARG A 167 -16.76 15.14 -22.26
CA ARG A 167 -17.70 14.11 -21.80
C ARG A 167 -17.64 13.95 -20.29
N ASP A 168 -18.76 14.15 -19.63
CA ASP A 168 -18.88 13.96 -18.18
C ASP A 168 -20.22 13.30 -17.81
N PRO A 169 -20.29 11.95 -17.86
CA PRO A 169 -21.53 11.23 -17.59
C PRO A 169 -22.01 11.37 -16.13
N ASN A 170 -21.17 11.86 -15.23
CA ASN A 170 -21.49 12.02 -13.80
C ASN A 170 -21.81 13.47 -13.41
N GLY A 171 -21.62 14.43 -14.32
CA GLY A 171 -21.95 15.85 -14.15
C GLY A 171 -21.10 16.62 -13.14
N CYS A 172 -20.00 16.05 -12.63
CA CYS A 172 -19.16 16.70 -11.61
C CYS A 172 -18.19 17.75 -12.15
N ASN A 173 -17.94 17.75 -13.45
CA ASN A 173 -17.12 18.72 -14.17
C ASN A 173 -17.96 19.56 -15.16
N SER A 174 -19.14 19.10 -15.59
CA SER A 174 -20.05 19.88 -16.45
C SER A 174 -21.21 20.55 -15.70
N GLY A 175 -21.35 20.35 -14.39
CA GLY A 175 -22.45 20.89 -13.59
C GLY A 175 -22.28 22.38 -13.26
N PRO A 176 -23.35 23.09 -12.85
CA PRO A 176 -23.25 24.53 -12.54
C PRO A 176 -22.56 24.83 -11.19
N ALA A 177 -22.58 23.88 -10.25
CA ALA A 177 -22.00 24.04 -8.90
C ALA A 177 -20.59 23.41 -8.75
N TYR A 178 -20.13 22.69 -9.77
CA TYR A 178 -18.85 21.98 -9.78
C TYR A 178 -18.20 22.11 -11.16
N GLY A 179 -16.92 21.75 -11.27
CA GLY A 179 -16.22 21.80 -12.56
C GLY A 179 -15.61 23.15 -12.91
N PRO A 180 -14.91 23.23 -14.07
CA PRO A 180 -13.98 24.31 -14.35
C PRO A 180 -14.61 25.70 -14.34
N GLU A 181 -15.85 25.82 -14.84
CA GLU A 181 -16.62 27.08 -14.84
C GLU A 181 -17.00 27.54 -13.43
N ALA A 182 -17.18 26.61 -12.49
CA ALA A 182 -17.41 26.88 -11.08
C ALA A 182 -16.11 27.06 -10.27
N GLY A 183 -14.95 27.18 -10.94
CA GLY A 183 -13.66 27.42 -10.30
C GLY A 183 -13.03 26.17 -9.67
N LYS A 184 -13.44 24.97 -10.09
CA LYS A 184 -13.05 23.69 -9.48
C LYS A 184 -12.79 22.64 -10.55
N ILE A 185 -12.12 21.55 -10.20
CA ILE A 185 -12.03 20.37 -11.06
C ILE A 185 -12.10 19.11 -10.20
N SER A 186 -12.91 18.15 -10.64
CA SER A 186 -13.01 16.86 -10.01
C SER A 186 -12.16 15.85 -10.77
N VAL A 187 -11.16 15.31 -10.08
CA VAL A 187 -10.33 14.20 -10.56
C VAL A 187 -10.63 12.95 -9.74
N TYR A 188 -10.31 11.77 -10.29
CA TYR A 188 -10.71 10.50 -9.68
C TYR A 188 -9.49 9.60 -9.60
N ARG A 189 -9.16 9.12 -8.39
CA ARG A 189 -7.98 8.26 -8.18
C ARG A 189 -8.25 7.18 -7.13
N ARG A 190 -7.50 6.09 -7.21
CA ARG A 190 -7.49 5.07 -6.15
C ARG A 190 -6.67 5.53 -4.94
N PRO A 191 -7.03 5.14 -3.71
CA PRO A 191 -6.16 5.29 -2.55
C PRO A 191 -4.82 4.58 -2.76
N ARG A 192 -3.71 5.29 -2.57
CA ARG A 192 -2.38 4.68 -2.58
C ARG A 192 -2.25 3.71 -1.40
N PRO A 193 -1.65 2.52 -1.56
CA PRO A 193 -1.32 1.68 -0.41
C PRO A 193 -0.47 2.43 0.63
N VAL A 194 -0.89 2.41 1.89
CA VAL A 194 -0.11 2.94 3.03
C VAL A 194 0.70 1.81 3.66
N ALA A 195 1.69 1.36 2.90
CA ALA A 195 2.62 0.31 3.28
C ALA A 195 3.92 0.42 2.47
N ASN A 196 4.98 -0.20 2.95
CA ASN A 196 6.29 -0.24 2.26
C ASN A 196 6.88 1.17 2.01
N MET A 197 6.50 2.17 2.84
CA MET A 197 6.79 3.59 2.57
C MET A 197 8.27 3.94 2.54
N LYS A 198 9.13 3.18 3.24
CA LYS A 198 10.58 3.42 3.23
C LYS A 198 11.18 3.45 1.83
N TYR A 199 10.64 2.67 0.88
CA TYR A 199 11.13 2.64 -0.49
C TYR A 199 10.74 3.89 -1.28
N LEU A 200 9.55 4.44 -1.01
CA LEU A 200 9.07 5.65 -1.66
C LEU A 200 9.79 6.90 -1.14
N LEU A 201 10.20 6.90 0.12
CA LEU A 201 10.90 8.01 0.77
C LEU A 201 12.42 7.95 0.62
N ALA A 202 12.94 6.87 0.04
CA ALA A 202 14.37 6.66 -0.11
C ALA A 202 14.98 7.70 -1.04
N VAL A 203 16.07 8.30 -0.61
CA VAL A 203 16.93 9.15 -1.43
C VAL A 203 18.14 8.33 -1.82
N GLY A 204 18.15 7.82 -3.06
CA GLY A 204 19.26 7.00 -3.58
C GLY A 204 20.45 7.82 -4.10
N PHE A 205 20.24 9.11 -4.41
CA PHE A 205 21.24 9.98 -5.03
C PHE A 205 21.22 11.37 -4.39
N PRO A 206 22.35 12.09 -4.37
CA PRO A 206 22.38 13.47 -3.88
C PRO A 206 21.77 14.49 -4.88
N PHE A 207 21.25 14.04 -6.02
CA PHE A 207 20.63 14.85 -7.08
C PHE A 207 19.53 14.04 -7.78
N ASP A 208 18.63 14.71 -8.53
CA ASP A 208 17.67 14.04 -9.41
C ASP A 208 18.41 13.50 -10.64
N PRO A 209 18.55 12.18 -10.82
CA PRO A 209 19.29 11.62 -11.95
C PRO A 209 18.60 11.82 -13.31
N LYS A 210 17.30 12.11 -13.35
CA LYS A 210 16.55 12.35 -14.58
C LYS A 210 16.72 13.78 -15.07
N GLN A 211 16.78 14.73 -14.14
CA GLN A 211 16.85 16.16 -14.47
C GLN A 211 18.24 16.78 -14.28
N GLY A 212 19.13 16.14 -13.52
CA GLY A 212 20.46 16.66 -13.20
C GLY A 212 20.46 17.81 -12.19
N TYR A 213 19.34 18.05 -11.49
CA TYR A 213 19.21 19.11 -10.49
C TYR A 213 19.40 18.60 -9.07
N ALA A 214 19.78 19.49 -8.15
CA ALA A 214 19.78 19.19 -6.73
C ALA A 214 18.38 18.78 -6.27
N LEU A 215 18.31 17.81 -5.34
CA LEU A 215 17.03 17.41 -4.78
C LEU A 215 16.42 18.56 -3.96
N PRO A 216 15.08 18.74 -4.01
CA PRO A 216 14.40 19.66 -3.11
C PRO A 216 14.63 19.22 -1.66
N LEU A 217 14.81 20.21 -0.78
CA LEU A 217 14.94 19.98 0.66
C LEU A 217 13.59 20.17 1.32
N ASP A 218 13.27 19.32 2.30
CA ASP A 218 12.09 19.52 3.14
C ASP A 218 12.26 20.83 3.92
N PRO A 219 11.29 21.75 3.87
CA PRO A 219 11.41 23.05 4.51
C PRO A 219 11.43 22.98 6.04
N GLU A 220 11.03 21.87 6.66
CA GLU A 220 10.99 21.72 8.12
C GLU A 220 12.28 21.12 8.69
N ASP A 221 12.81 20.05 8.08
CA ASP A 221 14.00 19.35 8.61
C ASP A 221 15.25 19.48 7.73
N GLY A 222 15.13 20.14 6.57
CA GLY A 222 16.24 20.42 5.65
C GLY A 222 16.77 19.19 4.92
N LYS A 223 16.11 18.02 5.01
CA LYS A 223 16.60 16.80 4.35
C LYS A 223 16.18 16.72 2.89
N PRO A 224 16.97 16.08 2.03
CA PRO A 224 16.58 15.81 0.66
C PRO A 224 15.28 14.99 0.58
N GLN A 225 14.40 15.34 -0.35
CA GLN A 225 13.16 14.63 -0.62
C GLN A 225 13.31 13.73 -1.85
N SER A 226 12.73 12.54 -1.82
CA SER A 226 12.84 11.55 -2.90
C SER A 226 12.08 11.93 -4.18
N GLY A 227 11.04 12.75 -4.06
CA GLY A 227 10.13 13.10 -5.14
C GLY A 227 9.13 12.00 -5.57
N ASN A 228 9.16 10.82 -4.94
CA ASN A 228 8.41 9.64 -5.39
C ASN A 228 7.07 9.42 -4.65
N LEU A 229 6.78 10.26 -3.64
CA LEU A 229 5.60 10.08 -2.79
C LEU A 229 4.27 10.40 -3.51
N MET A 230 4.27 11.24 -4.54
CA MET A 230 3.09 11.53 -5.34
C MET A 230 3.48 11.62 -6.81
N ALA A 231 2.59 11.22 -7.73
CA ALA A 231 2.90 11.21 -9.17
C ALA A 231 3.17 12.61 -9.74
N ASP A 232 2.60 13.64 -9.12
CA ASP A 232 2.78 15.06 -9.45
C ASP A 232 3.80 15.76 -8.53
N ASN A 233 4.48 15.01 -7.66
CA ASN A 233 5.44 15.50 -6.66
C ASN A 233 4.90 16.64 -5.76
N ARG A 234 3.58 16.78 -5.61
CA ARG A 234 2.99 17.90 -4.84
C ARG A 234 3.17 17.78 -3.32
N ALA A 235 3.52 16.59 -2.84
CA ALA A 235 3.81 16.34 -1.42
C ALA A 235 5.16 15.63 -1.32
N GLY A 236 6.16 16.35 -0.82
CA GLY A 236 7.54 15.87 -0.73
C GLY A 236 7.84 15.01 0.51
N SER A 237 6.95 14.98 1.50
CA SER A 237 7.09 14.17 2.72
C SER A 237 5.76 13.62 3.22
N LEU A 238 5.82 12.56 4.05
CA LEU A 238 4.63 11.92 4.62
C LEU A 238 3.77 12.91 5.39
N ARG A 239 4.39 13.86 6.10
CA ARG A 239 3.67 14.89 6.83
C ARG A 239 2.77 15.73 5.92
N ILE A 240 3.32 16.28 4.84
CA ILE A 240 2.54 17.09 3.88
C ILE A 240 1.42 16.24 3.27
N GLN A 241 1.72 14.97 2.96
CA GLN A 241 0.75 14.05 2.39
C GLN A 241 -0.40 13.75 3.37
N MET A 242 -0.10 13.41 4.63
CA MET A 242 -1.11 13.05 5.63
C MET A 242 -1.96 14.24 6.03
N GLU A 243 -1.40 15.46 6.08
CA GLU A 243 -2.13 16.69 6.37
C GLU A 243 -3.11 17.06 5.22
N ASP A 244 -2.65 16.96 3.97
CA ASP A 244 -3.51 17.16 2.77
C ASP A 244 -4.62 16.11 2.72
N ALA A 245 -4.31 14.84 3.01
CA ALA A 245 -5.29 13.76 3.06
C ALA A 245 -6.29 13.93 4.20
N ALA A 246 -5.83 14.25 5.41
CA ALA A 246 -6.68 14.51 6.57
C ALA A 246 -7.67 15.66 6.32
N THR A 247 -7.19 16.77 5.75
CA THR A 247 -8.03 17.92 5.44
C THR A 247 -9.03 17.60 4.33
N THR A 248 -8.58 16.90 3.28
CA THR A 248 -9.36 16.67 2.05
C THR A 248 -10.26 15.44 2.10
N HIS A 249 -9.98 14.42 2.91
CA HIS A 249 -10.71 13.15 2.89
C HIS A 249 -11.44 12.82 4.18
N LEU A 250 -10.99 13.39 5.31
CA LEU A 250 -11.64 13.24 6.62
C LEU A 250 -12.41 14.52 7.00
N GLN A 251 -12.36 15.56 6.15
CA GLN A 251 -12.92 16.88 6.43
C GLN A 251 -12.45 17.46 7.78
N MET A 252 -11.19 17.21 8.15
CA MET A 252 -10.64 17.73 9.39
C MET A 252 -10.58 19.26 9.36
N LEU A 253 -11.16 19.89 10.38
CA LEU A 253 -11.14 21.35 10.55
C LEU A 253 -9.92 21.81 11.35
N LYS A 254 -9.40 20.93 12.22
CA LYS A 254 -8.22 21.19 13.04
C LYS A 254 -7.01 20.50 12.41
N ALA A 255 -5.88 21.18 12.38
CA ALA A 255 -4.62 20.57 11.99
C ALA A 255 -4.23 19.43 12.95
N LEU A 256 -3.60 18.39 12.40
CA LEU A 256 -2.99 17.33 13.20
C LEU A 256 -1.95 17.91 14.15
N SER A 257 -2.01 17.50 15.43
CA SER A 257 -0.99 17.86 16.41
C SER A 257 0.36 17.22 16.08
N PRO A 258 1.48 17.76 16.58
CA PRO A 258 2.79 17.13 16.42
C PRO A 258 2.84 15.66 16.89
N ALA A 259 2.10 15.33 17.96
CA ALA A 259 2.02 13.96 18.47
C ALA A 259 1.28 13.02 17.51
N GLU A 260 0.13 13.47 16.96
CA GLU A 260 -0.62 12.68 15.97
C GLU A 260 0.19 12.48 14.69
N ARG A 261 0.85 13.53 14.17
CA ARG A 261 1.72 13.44 12.99
C ARG A 261 2.84 12.42 13.18
N LYS A 262 3.47 12.43 14.37
CA LYS A 262 4.50 11.45 14.71
C LYS A 262 3.94 10.03 14.76
N GLN A 263 2.78 9.81 15.40
CA GLN A 263 2.16 8.49 15.47
C GLN A 263 1.77 7.95 14.09
N LEU A 264 1.19 8.80 13.23
CA LEU A 264 0.89 8.47 11.84
C LEU A 264 2.17 8.09 11.08
N GLN A 265 3.19 8.95 11.09
CA GLN A 265 4.44 8.68 10.40
C GLN A 265 5.13 7.40 10.91
N ASP A 266 5.15 7.19 12.23
CA ASP A 266 5.71 5.97 12.83
C ASP A 266 4.96 4.72 12.35
N PHE A 267 3.63 4.78 12.24
CA PHE A 267 2.83 3.68 11.73
C PHE A 267 3.09 3.41 10.24
N GLU A 268 3.05 4.45 9.41
CA GLU A 268 3.25 4.36 7.96
C GLU A 268 4.60 3.74 7.57
N LEU A 269 5.64 3.94 8.39
CA LEU A 269 6.98 3.37 8.19
C LEU A 269 7.16 1.94 8.72
N ARG A 270 6.21 1.42 9.52
CA ARG A 270 6.28 0.10 10.16
C ARG A 270 5.45 -0.97 9.47
N VAL A 271 4.62 -0.59 8.50
CA VAL A 271 3.70 -1.53 7.83
C VAL A 271 4.26 -2.00 6.49
N TYR A 272 4.33 -3.31 6.33
CA TYR A 272 4.81 -3.96 5.10
C TYR A 272 3.77 -4.94 4.58
N THR A 273 3.43 -4.83 3.30
CA THR A 273 2.41 -5.70 2.68
C THR A 273 2.91 -6.29 1.38
N ALA A 274 2.61 -7.57 1.18
CA ALA A 274 2.82 -8.32 -0.04
C ALA A 274 2.10 -9.67 0.05
N MET A 275 2.00 -10.34 -1.10
CA MET A 275 1.52 -11.71 -1.13
C MET A 275 2.54 -12.63 -0.44
N GLN A 276 2.07 -13.47 0.48
CA GLN A 276 2.89 -14.45 1.22
C GLN A 276 2.75 -15.86 0.63
N VAL A 277 1.54 -16.18 0.15
CA VAL A 277 1.24 -17.46 -0.49
C VAL A 277 0.55 -17.15 -1.80
N SER A 278 1.09 -17.67 -2.90
CA SER A 278 0.39 -17.71 -4.18
C SER A 278 -0.51 -18.94 -4.22
N LYS A 279 -1.74 -18.79 -4.71
CA LYS A 279 -2.69 -19.90 -4.89
C LYS A 279 -2.12 -21.02 -5.77
N THR A 280 -1.34 -20.66 -6.78
CA THR A 280 -0.75 -21.61 -7.74
C THR A 280 0.70 -21.93 -7.44
N GLY A 281 1.48 -20.99 -6.89
CA GLY A 281 2.91 -21.19 -6.58
C GLY A 281 3.22 -21.67 -5.15
N GLY A 282 2.24 -21.66 -4.25
CA GLY A 282 2.46 -21.88 -2.81
C GLY A 282 3.20 -20.72 -2.15
N ALA A 283 3.88 -21.00 -1.04
CA ALA A 283 4.64 -19.99 -0.26
C ALA A 283 5.75 -19.36 -1.11
N VAL A 284 5.79 -18.02 -1.15
CA VAL A 284 6.71 -17.24 -2.02
C VAL A 284 8.12 -17.08 -1.46
N ASP A 285 8.35 -17.58 -0.25
CA ASP A 285 9.60 -17.57 0.51
C ASP A 285 10.11 -18.99 0.82
N SER A 286 9.81 -19.94 -0.06
CA SER A 286 10.19 -21.35 0.09
C SER A 286 10.97 -21.85 -1.11
N GLY A 287 11.72 -22.94 -0.96
CA GLY A 287 12.56 -23.51 -2.02
C GLY A 287 13.59 -22.52 -2.57
N GLY A 288 14.26 -21.81 -1.66
CA GLY A 288 15.27 -20.80 -1.96
C GLY A 288 14.75 -19.45 -2.48
N ALA A 289 13.45 -19.30 -2.73
CA ALA A 289 12.85 -17.98 -2.93
C ALA A 289 12.77 -17.23 -1.59
N VAL A 290 12.84 -15.91 -1.63
CA VAL A 290 12.87 -15.03 -0.46
C VAL A 290 11.93 -13.84 -0.64
N ALA A 291 10.80 -14.02 -1.35
CA ALA A 291 9.86 -12.93 -1.62
C ALA A 291 8.91 -12.68 -0.42
N GLY A 292 7.97 -11.74 -0.59
CA GLY A 292 6.92 -11.46 0.40
C GLY A 292 7.25 -10.32 1.37
N PRO A 293 6.39 -10.08 2.37
CA PRO A 293 6.49 -8.87 3.20
C PRO A 293 7.74 -8.82 4.08
N ALA A 294 8.26 -9.97 4.52
CA ALA A 294 9.50 -10.02 5.31
C ALA A 294 10.69 -9.48 4.50
N ARG A 295 10.76 -9.82 3.21
CA ARG A 295 11.77 -9.27 2.31
C ARG A 295 11.67 -7.76 2.15
N LEU A 296 10.44 -7.23 2.04
CA LEU A 296 10.20 -5.78 2.01
C LEU A 296 10.53 -5.10 3.34
N ARG A 297 10.36 -5.78 4.48
CA ARG A 297 10.80 -5.28 5.78
C ARG A 297 12.33 -5.21 5.86
N ASP A 298 13.02 -6.24 5.36
CA ASP A 298 14.45 -6.44 5.62
C ASP A 298 15.37 -5.82 4.55
N SER A 299 14.91 -5.61 3.31
CA SER A 299 15.79 -5.08 2.25
C SER A 299 16.03 -3.59 2.41
N GLU A 300 17.25 -3.15 2.16
CA GLU A 300 17.62 -1.73 2.18
C GLU A 300 16.85 -0.93 1.11
N PRO A 301 16.27 0.24 1.46
CA PRO A 301 15.61 1.11 0.50
C PRO A 301 16.63 1.95 -0.29
N GLY A 302 16.25 2.44 -1.47
CA GLY A 302 17.10 3.35 -2.27
C GLY A 302 18.30 2.69 -2.96
N ALA A 303 18.47 1.37 -2.84
CA ALA A 303 19.48 0.63 -3.56
C ALA A 303 19.05 0.40 -5.01
N LEU A 304 19.91 0.73 -5.97
CA LEU A 304 19.74 0.27 -7.34
C LEU A 304 20.15 -1.20 -7.47
N GLY A 305 19.47 -1.94 -8.35
CA GLY A 305 19.86 -3.31 -8.68
C GLY A 305 21.26 -3.44 -9.28
N SER A 306 21.84 -2.34 -9.79
CA SER A 306 23.21 -2.28 -10.32
C SER A 306 24.30 -2.18 -9.26
N ILE A 307 23.96 -1.78 -8.03
CA ILE A 307 24.93 -1.54 -6.92
C ILE A 307 24.81 -2.65 -5.86
N GLY A 308 23.74 -3.45 -5.89
CA GLY A 308 23.47 -4.50 -4.92
C GLY A 308 22.93 -5.79 -5.55
N GLU A 309 21.83 -6.30 -4.99
CA GLU A 309 21.14 -7.45 -5.55
C GLU A 309 20.38 -7.03 -6.81
N PRO A 310 20.57 -7.70 -7.96
CA PRO A 310 19.85 -7.38 -9.19
C PRO A 310 18.33 -7.42 -8.97
N VAL A 311 17.61 -6.48 -9.61
CA VAL A 311 16.14 -6.44 -9.52
C VAL A 311 15.55 -7.78 -9.97
N TRP A 312 14.47 -8.24 -9.32
CA TRP A 312 13.82 -9.54 -9.59
C TRP A 312 14.65 -10.78 -9.21
N SER A 313 15.48 -10.67 -8.18
CA SER A 313 16.26 -11.80 -7.65
C SER A 313 15.56 -12.60 -6.55
N GLU A 314 14.42 -12.13 -6.03
CA GLU A 314 13.70 -12.77 -4.93
C GLU A 314 13.19 -14.19 -5.26
N PHE A 315 13.11 -14.55 -6.54
CA PHE A 315 12.72 -15.88 -7.03
C PHE A 315 13.88 -16.70 -7.59
N LYS A 316 15.14 -16.27 -7.44
CA LYS A 316 16.32 -16.95 -8.00
C LYS A 316 16.45 -18.41 -7.54
N GLY A 317 16.05 -18.73 -6.30
CA GLY A 317 16.05 -20.11 -5.81
C GLY A 317 15.17 -21.07 -6.61
N TRP A 318 14.12 -20.57 -7.27
CA TRP A 318 13.23 -21.39 -8.11
C TRP A 318 13.79 -21.70 -9.49
N GLU A 319 14.94 -21.15 -9.87
CA GLU A 319 15.60 -21.50 -11.14
C GLU A 319 16.19 -22.92 -11.12
N ARG A 320 16.52 -23.42 -9.93
CA ARG A 320 17.07 -24.76 -9.70
C ARG A 320 16.52 -25.34 -8.40
N ILE A 321 15.27 -25.79 -8.45
CA ILE A 321 14.62 -26.46 -7.31
C ILE A 321 15.23 -27.86 -7.14
N PRO A 322 15.82 -28.20 -5.97
CA PRO A 322 16.34 -29.54 -5.70
C PRO A 322 15.28 -30.63 -5.86
N ALA A 323 15.69 -31.85 -6.24
CA ALA A 323 14.75 -32.93 -6.55
C ALA A 323 13.90 -33.35 -5.34
N ASP A 324 14.46 -33.32 -4.14
CA ASP A 324 13.77 -33.63 -2.89
C ASP A 324 12.75 -32.55 -2.49
N GLU A 325 13.00 -31.28 -2.84
CA GLU A 325 12.02 -30.21 -2.69
C GLU A 325 10.95 -30.25 -3.77
N ALA A 326 11.33 -30.54 -5.02
CA ALA A 326 10.41 -30.68 -6.14
C ALA A 326 9.40 -31.81 -5.89
N ALA A 327 9.82 -32.90 -5.24
CA ALA A 327 8.96 -34.01 -4.86
C ALA A 327 7.87 -33.65 -3.83
N LYS A 328 8.00 -32.52 -3.11
CA LYS A 328 7.00 -32.02 -2.15
C LYS A 328 5.95 -31.12 -2.79
N LEU A 329 6.13 -30.74 -4.06
CA LEU A 329 5.26 -29.83 -4.79
C LEU A 329 4.30 -30.60 -5.70
N THR A 330 3.11 -30.04 -5.94
CA THR A 330 2.27 -30.56 -7.04
C THR A 330 2.91 -30.23 -8.40
N PRO A 331 2.57 -30.98 -9.46
CA PRO A 331 3.02 -30.65 -10.81
C PRO A 331 2.69 -29.20 -11.22
N GLU A 332 1.49 -28.69 -10.84
CA GLU A 332 1.14 -27.29 -11.15
C GLU A 332 2.00 -26.29 -10.38
N GLN A 333 2.27 -26.55 -9.09
CA GLN A 333 3.11 -25.68 -8.27
C GLN A 333 4.53 -25.60 -8.81
N LEU A 334 5.12 -26.76 -9.14
CA LEU A 334 6.46 -26.82 -9.71
C LEU A 334 6.53 -26.05 -11.04
N ALA A 335 5.56 -26.28 -11.95
CA ALA A 335 5.49 -25.58 -13.23
C ALA A 335 5.33 -24.07 -13.06
N MET A 336 4.50 -23.62 -12.11
CA MET A 336 4.29 -22.21 -11.83
C MET A 336 5.55 -21.55 -11.29
N ARG A 337 6.24 -22.17 -10.32
CA ARG A 337 7.50 -21.65 -9.75
C ARG A 337 8.57 -21.49 -10.82
N GLN A 338 8.75 -22.51 -11.66
CA GLN A 338 9.68 -22.45 -12.79
C GLN A 338 9.30 -21.34 -13.78
N SER A 339 8.00 -21.12 -14.03
CA SER A 339 7.53 -20.03 -14.90
C SER A 339 7.84 -18.66 -14.33
N ILE A 340 7.58 -18.45 -13.03
CA ILE A 340 7.92 -17.21 -12.32
C ILE A 340 9.43 -16.96 -12.39
N ALA A 341 10.25 -17.97 -12.08
CA ALA A 341 11.70 -17.86 -12.11
C ALA A 341 12.23 -17.48 -13.51
N ARG A 342 11.68 -18.09 -14.58
CA ARG A 342 12.02 -17.72 -15.96
C ARG A 342 11.66 -16.26 -16.27
N GLY A 343 10.49 -15.80 -15.85
CA GLY A 343 10.05 -14.41 -16.04
C GLY A 343 10.95 -13.42 -15.29
N ALA A 344 11.20 -13.67 -14.01
CA ALA A 344 12.09 -12.86 -13.18
C ALA A 344 13.51 -12.78 -13.78
N ARG A 345 14.03 -13.92 -14.26
CA ARG A 345 15.31 -13.99 -14.96
C ARG A 345 15.36 -13.14 -16.22
N VAL A 346 14.29 -13.09 -17.01
CA VAL A 346 14.21 -12.21 -18.19
C VAL A 346 14.37 -10.75 -17.79
N PHE A 347 13.63 -10.27 -16.79
CA PHE A 347 13.73 -8.88 -16.34
C PHE A 347 15.07 -8.54 -15.68
N ARG A 348 15.74 -9.53 -15.09
CA ARG A 348 17.03 -9.36 -14.43
C ARG A 348 18.23 -9.40 -15.38
N GLU A 349 18.18 -10.24 -16.42
CA GLU A 349 19.34 -10.51 -17.28
C GLU A 349 19.23 -9.92 -18.69
N LYS A 350 18.04 -9.53 -19.14
CA LYS A 350 17.86 -8.92 -20.47
C LYS A 350 17.90 -7.40 -20.37
N MET A 351 18.63 -6.79 -21.29
CA MET A 351 18.62 -5.35 -21.48
C MET A 351 17.38 -4.95 -22.30
N PHE A 352 16.60 -4.01 -21.77
CA PHE A 352 15.48 -3.40 -22.47
C PHE A 352 15.82 -1.95 -22.80
N LEU A 353 15.91 -1.61 -24.09
CA LEU A 353 16.12 -0.23 -24.53
C LEU A 353 14.78 0.49 -24.60
N ILE A 354 14.68 1.66 -23.99
CA ILE A 354 13.47 2.48 -23.93
C ILE A 354 13.68 3.73 -24.79
N THR A 355 12.85 3.96 -25.80
CA THR A 355 12.90 5.21 -26.61
C THR A 355 12.27 6.37 -25.86
N ASP A 356 12.61 7.60 -26.24
CA ASP A 356 12.04 8.84 -25.67
C ASP A 356 12.23 9.00 -24.16
N SER A 357 13.31 8.41 -23.63
CA SER A 357 13.67 8.50 -22.22
C SER A 357 15.11 8.95 -22.04
N ALA A 358 15.30 10.13 -21.43
CA ALA A 358 16.63 10.62 -21.07
C ALA A 358 17.17 9.90 -19.84
N GLY A 359 18.46 9.55 -19.84
CA GLY A 359 19.17 8.99 -18.68
C GLY A 359 18.94 7.50 -18.40
N ILE A 360 17.86 6.88 -18.88
CA ILE A 360 17.52 5.48 -18.52
C ILE A 360 18.32 4.44 -19.33
N ASN A 361 18.58 4.66 -20.63
CA ASN A 361 19.45 3.77 -21.42
C ASN A 361 20.95 4.01 -21.18
N SER A 362 21.31 4.95 -20.29
CA SER A 362 22.71 5.27 -20.04
C SER A 362 23.38 4.19 -19.19
N ARG A 363 24.71 4.07 -19.28
CA ARG A 363 25.51 3.09 -18.52
C ARG A 363 25.42 3.23 -16.99
N VAL A 364 24.65 4.19 -16.47
CA VAL A 364 24.47 4.44 -15.03
C VAL A 364 23.61 3.36 -14.35
N GLY A 365 23.12 2.34 -15.09
CA GLY A 365 22.58 1.13 -14.48
C GLY A 365 21.27 1.38 -13.73
N PHE A 366 20.37 2.16 -14.35
CA PHE A 366 19.02 2.40 -13.85
C PHE A 366 18.03 1.27 -14.17
N GLY A 367 18.50 0.16 -14.75
CA GLY A 367 17.71 -1.03 -15.10
C GLY A 367 18.52 -2.30 -14.89
#